data_AF-A0A4Q4XV30-F1
#
_entry.id   AF-A0A4Q4XV30-F1
#
_cell.length_a   1.000
_cell.length_b   1.000
_cell.length_c   1.000
_cell.angle_alpha   90.00
_cell.angle_beta   90.00
_cell.angle_gamma   90.00
#
_symmetry.space_group_name_H-M   'P 1'
#
loop_
_entity.id
_entity.type
_entity.pdbx_description
1 polymer ?
#
loop_
_entity_poly.entity_id
_entity_poly.type
_entity_poly.pdbx_seq_one_letter_code
_entity_poly.pdbx_strand_id
1 'polypeptide(L)'
;MCCAAAYYMEHLGRSRRLQDRKWYKASLKWIWFAQGPHKLVDLKTFDGASRGTFGALVLMLSQTRHFATFGAVAIVLRIGFDPFIQNLIHFQPGTLPDEGNAAMIGQISISNERGISTAFATTGVSQRIKANAYAALYQANLPETRLPRFTWGGGYLRNNTPFEATECVLQPCVLSLTASVTQGQYSERVLATYVQPPSRYGCGFDVLQPPWGAEQGMKPNETFGFIDWQMCSAVMDLPTSLMVGKASTFDNNYGLFFEGSTDGVGGDGVEAIFYSNVTWSTYSDCEEPRNGFSCVFQSVGRGMAKAVRDTPFAFTDNNSTSWAIGGSMTTVTFIRVEWQWLSLPLAV
;
A
#
# COMPACT_ATOMS: atom_id res chain seq x y z
N MET A 1 -24.04 -26.78 7.63
CA MET A 1 -24.87 -28.00 7.49
C MET A 1 -24.19 -29.09 8.30
N CYS A 2 -24.54 -29.23 9.58
CA CYS A 2 -25.63 -30.08 10.13
C CYS A 2 -25.17 -31.53 10.32
N CYS A 3 -24.78 -31.88 11.55
CA CYS A 3 -24.89 -33.24 12.05
C CYS A 3 -26.20 -33.34 12.84
N ALA A 4 -27.03 -34.30 12.46
CA ALA A 4 -28.35 -34.57 12.98
C ALA A 4 -28.40 -35.94 13.67
N ALA A 5 -29.51 -36.14 14.37
CA ALA A 5 -30.16 -37.38 14.80
C ALA A 5 -29.67 -38.04 16.09
N ALA A 6 -30.50 -38.78 16.84
CA ALA A 6 -31.92 -38.80 17.16
C ALA A 6 -32.10 -39.95 18.18
N TYR A 7 -33.06 -39.79 19.08
CA TYR A 7 -33.77 -40.77 19.95
C TYR A 7 -33.48 -42.28 19.83
N TYR A 8 -33.48 -42.98 20.99
CA TYR A 8 -34.43 -44.09 21.26
C TYR A 8 -34.67 -44.31 22.76
N MET A 9 -35.93 -44.61 23.09
CA MET A 9 -36.44 -45.05 24.40
C MET A 9 -36.34 -46.58 24.51
N GLU A 10 -36.13 -47.13 25.71
CA GLU A 10 -36.85 -48.36 26.09
C GLU A 10 -37.12 -48.47 27.61
N HIS A 11 -38.29 -49.05 27.85
CA HIS A 11 -39.01 -49.44 29.06
C HIS A 11 -38.30 -50.56 29.85
N LEU A 12 -38.57 -50.97 31.11
CA LEU A 12 -39.72 -50.96 32.02
C LEU A 12 -39.21 -51.45 33.41
N GLY A 13 -39.83 -51.00 34.52
CA GLY A 13 -39.55 -51.59 35.85
C GLY A 13 -40.40 -50.98 36.97
N ARG A 14 -41.48 -51.68 37.32
CA ARG A 14 -42.63 -51.24 38.15
C ARG A 14 -42.39 -51.31 39.67
N SER A 15 -43.25 -50.58 40.40
CA SER A 15 -43.65 -50.75 41.83
C SER A 15 -42.73 -50.06 42.86
N ARG A 16 -43.18 -49.21 43.79
CA ARG A 16 -44.52 -48.97 44.39
C ARG A 16 -44.53 -47.57 45.05
N ARG A 17 -45.72 -46.96 45.05
CA ARG A 17 -46.18 -45.74 45.75
C ARG A 17 -45.42 -45.33 47.01
N LEU A 18 -45.00 -44.06 47.05
CA LEU A 18 -45.40 -43.08 48.07
C LEU A 18 -45.49 -41.70 47.40
N GLN A 19 -46.74 -41.30 47.17
CA GLN A 19 -47.13 -39.92 46.90
C GLN A 19 -46.80 -39.07 48.14
N ASP A 20 -46.65 -37.76 47.93
CA ASP A 20 -46.58 -36.71 48.98
C ASP A 20 -45.20 -36.16 49.36
N ARG A 21 -44.42 -35.74 48.36
CA ARG A 21 -43.55 -34.54 48.49
C ARG A 21 -43.63 -33.65 47.26
N LYS A 22 -44.80 -33.03 47.05
CA LYS A 22 -45.04 -31.99 46.03
C LYS A 22 -45.16 -30.58 46.65
N TRP A 23 -44.40 -30.25 47.69
CA TRP A 23 -44.46 -28.92 48.32
C TRP A 23 -43.11 -28.31 48.73
N TYR A 24 -42.13 -28.30 47.84
CA TYR A 24 -40.99 -27.37 47.99
C TYR A 24 -40.73 -26.59 46.70
N LYS A 25 -41.77 -25.90 46.23
CA LYS A 25 -41.64 -24.62 45.53
C LYS A 25 -42.71 -23.65 46.05
N ALA A 26 -42.84 -23.53 47.37
CA ALA A 26 -43.45 -22.33 47.92
C ALA A 26 -42.49 -21.18 47.62
N SER A 27 -42.82 -20.37 46.59
CA SER A 27 -42.10 -19.14 46.25
C SER A 27 -41.84 -18.35 47.54
N LEU A 28 -40.63 -17.80 47.74
CA LEU A 28 -40.23 -17.07 48.96
C LEU A 28 -41.28 -16.04 49.43
N LYS A 29 -42.05 -15.45 48.50
CA LYS A 29 -43.19 -14.59 48.79
C LYS A 29 -44.19 -15.20 49.79
N TRP A 30 -44.52 -16.49 49.64
CA TRP A 30 -45.49 -17.17 50.49
C TRP A 30 -44.95 -17.48 51.88
N ILE A 31 -43.64 -17.70 52.01
CA ILE A 31 -42.96 -17.87 53.30
C ILE A 31 -42.95 -16.53 54.05
N TRP A 32 -42.73 -15.42 53.33
CA TRP A 32 -42.75 -14.07 53.89
C TRP A 32 -44.15 -13.65 54.36
N PHE A 33 -45.19 -13.88 53.55
CA PHE A 33 -46.58 -13.62 53.95
C PHE A 33 -47.11 -14.54 55.05
N ALA A 34 -46.46 -15.69 55.30
CA ALA A 34 -46.83 -16.60 56.37
C ALA A 34 -46.27 -16.20 57.75
N GLN A 35 -45.30 -15.27 57.83
CA GLN A 35 -44.66 -14.86 59.08
C GLN A 35 -45.38 -13.73 59.83
N GLY A 36 -46.42 -13.12 59.26
CA GLY A 36 -47.25 -12.11 59.93
C GLY A 36 -48.15 -11.30 58.97
N PRO A 37 -48.99 -10.40 59.50
CA PRO A 37 -49.82 -9.51 58.69
C PRO A 37 -48.93 -8.47 57.98
N HIS A 38 -48.79 -8.62 56.67
CA HIS A 38 -48.00 -7.73 55.81
C HIS A 38 -48.89 -6.96 54.83
N LYS A 39 -48.45 -5.77 54.40
CA LYS A 39 -49.24 -4.90 53.51
C LYS A 39 -49.32 -5.55 52.11
N LEU A 40 -50.51 -5.58 51.51
CA LEU A 40 -50.73 -6.15 50.17
C LEU A 40 -49.90 -5.44 49.07
N VAL A 41 -49.49 -4.18 49.29
CA VAL A 41 -48.61 -3.43 48.39
C VAL A 41 -47.28 -4.14 48.18
N ASP A 42 -46.76 -4.82 49.21
CA ASP A 42 -45.47 -5.53 49.14
C ASP A 42 -45.55 -6.74 48.19
N LEU A 43 -46.73 -7.36 48.03
CA LEU A 43 -46.95 -8.44 47.05
C LEU A 43 -46.76 -7.94 45.62
N LYS A 44 -47.22 -6.72 45.33
CA LYS A 44 -47.09 -6.09 44.00
C LYS A 44 -45.63 -5.74 43.70
N THR A 45 -44.87 -5.30 44.72
CA THR A 45 -43.44 -5.01 44.60
C THR A 45 -42.63 -6.29 44.36
N PHE A 46 -42.92 -7.39 45.08
CA PHE A 46 -42.27 -8.70 44.87
C PHE A 46 -42.56 -9.31 43.50
N ASP A 47 -43.82 -9.26 43.04
CA ASP A 47 -44.21 -9.79 41.73
C ASP A 47 -43.63 -8.92 40.59
N GLY A 48 -43.53 -7.61 40.80
CA GLY A 48 -42.82 -6.68 39.91
C GLY A 48 -41.32 -6.97 39.81
N ALA A 49 -40.66 -7.24 40.94
CA ALA A 49 -39.23 -7.59 40.99
C ALA A 49 -38.88 -8.90 40.29
N SER A 50 -39.81 -9.86 40.31
CA SER A 50 -39.66 -11.16 39.65
C SER A 50 -39.81 -11.06 38.12
N ARG A 51 -40.38 -9.96 37.62
CA ARG A 51 -40.75 -9.78 36.21
C ARG A 51 -39.80 -8.91 35.40
N GLY A 52 -38.81 -8.28 36.03
CA GLY A 52 -37.86 -7.45 35.29
C GLY A 52 -36.89 -6.68 36.17
N THR A 53 -35.86 -6.17 35.53
CA THR A 53 -34.73 -5.44 36.12
C THR A 53 -35.17 -4.16 36.83
N PHE A 54 -36.17 -3.46 36.26
CA PHE A 54 -36.75 -2.26 36.84
C PHE A 54 -37.53 -2.55 38.13
N GLY A 55 -38.25 -3.68 38.20
CA GLY A 55 -38.93 -4.10 39.43
C GLY A 55 -37.94 -4.52 40.52
N ALA A 56 -36.81 -5.12 40.14
CA ALA A 56 -35.74 -5.49 41.07
C ALA A 56 -35.04 -4.26 41.68
N LEU A 57 -34.80 -3.20 40.87
CA LEU A 57 -34.29 -1.91 41.34
C LEU A 57 -35.26 -1.23 42.32
N VAL A 58 -36.55 -1.22 42.01
CA VAL A 58 -37.59 -0.68 42.90
C VAL A 58 -37.66 -1.46 44.22
N LEU A 59 -37.45 -2.78 44.19
CA LEU A 59 -37.38 -3.61 45.38
C LEU A 59 -36.12 -3.35 46.23
N MET A 60 -34.97 -3.04 45.61
CA MET A 60 -33.76 -2.62 46.34
C MET A 60 -33.92 -1.25 47.01
N LEU A 61 -34.64 -0.34 46.37
CA LEU A 61 -34.93 1.01 46.90
C LEU A 61 -36.06 1.01 47.93
N SER A 62 -36.98 0.04 47.86
CA SER A 62 -37.99 -0.20 48.89
C SER A 62 -37.39 -1.09 49.98
N GLN A 63 -37.19 -0.54 51.17
CA GLN A 63 -36.47 -1.10 52.32
C GLN A 63 -37.04 -2.44 52.87
N THR A 64 -36.97 -3.51 52.08
CA THR A 64 -37.41 -4.87 52.42
C THR A 64 -36.23 -5.70 52.92
N ARG A 65 -36.46 -6.53 53.95
CA ARG A 65 -35.38 -7.20 54.70
C ARG A 65 -34.58 -8.21 53.86
N HIS A 66 -33.26 -8.07 53.99
CA HIS A 66 -32.08 -8.89 53.64
C HIS A 66 -32.16 -10.00 52.58
N PHE A 67 -33.17 -10.87 52.55
CA PHE A 67 -33.20 -12.01 51.62
C PHE A 67 -33.71 -11.67 50.23
N ALA A 68 -34.70 -10.77 50.15
CA ALA A 68 -35.29 -10.33 48.89
C ALA A 68 -34.30 -9.47 48.08
N THR A 69 -33.47 -8.70 48.77
CA THR A 69 -32.42 -7.86 48.20
C THR A 69 -31.31 -8.68 47.55
N PHE A 70 -30.92 -9.85 48.09
CA PHE A 70 -29.91 -10.72 47.45
C PHE A 70 -30.36 -11.23 46.07
N GLY A 71 -31.62 -11.63 45.93
CA GLY A 71 -32.18 -12.07 44.64
C GLY A 71 -32.24 -10.94 43.61
N ALA A 72 -32.59 -9.72 44.05
CA ALA A 72 -32.60 -8.54 43.20
C ALA A 72 -31.18 -8.14 42.75
N VAL A 73 -30.19 -8.19 43.66
CA VAL A 73 -28.77 -7.95 43.36
C VAL A 73 -28.25 -8.95 42.31
N ALA A 74 -28.55 -10.24 42.47
CA ALA A 74 -28.13 -11.27 41.52
C ALA A 74 -28.70 -11.04 40.10
N ILE A 75 -29.94 -10.56 40.00
CA ILE A 75 -30.56 -10.20 38.71
C ILE A 75 -29.85 -8.99 38.08
N VAL A 76 -29.50 -7.98 38.87
CA VAL A 76 -28.78 -6.79 38.38
C VAL A 76 -27.36 -7.15 37.93
N LEU A 77 -26.66 -7.99 38.70
CA LEU A 77 -25.33 -8.53 38.37
C LEU A 77 -25.31 -9.28 37.04
N ARG A 78 -26.34 -10.08 36.79
CA ARG A 78 -26.46 -10.88 35.58
C ARG A 78 -26.55 -10.02 34.30
N ILE A 79 -27.06 -8.79 34.40
CA ILE A 79 -27.13 -7.85 33.27
C ILE A 79 -25.74 -7.36 32.89
N GLY A 80 -24.86 -7.16 33.88
CA GLY A 80 -23.48 -6.74 33.63
C GLY A 80 -22.68 -7.83 32.93
N PHE A 81 -22.88 -9.09 33.30
CA PHE A 81 -22.07 -10.22 32.83
C PHE A 81 -21.93 -10.30 31.30
N ASP A 82 -23.04 -10.15 30.56
CA ASP A 82 -23.06 -10.27 29.10
C ASP A 82 -22.17 -9.24 28.38
N PRO A 83 -22.25 -7.92 28.66
CA PRO A 83 -21.32 -6.94 28.08
C PRO A 83 -19.86 -7.11 28.55
N PHE A 84 -19.57 -7.65 29.74
CA PHE A 84 -18.17 -7.93 30.13
C PHE A 84 -17.57 -9.07 29.29
N ILE A 85 -18.34 -10.13 29.01
CA ILE A 85 -17.89 -11.25 28.16
C ILE A 85 -17.68 -10.80 26.71
N GLN A 86 -18.51 -9.88 26.21
CA GLN A 86 -18.34 -9.30 24.87
C GLN A 86 -17.04 -8.49 24.73
N ASN A 87 -16.53 -7.89 25.82
CA ASN A 87 -15.26 -7.16 25.83
C ASN A 87 -14.03 -8.04 26.11
N LEU A 88 -14.21 -9.33 26.41
CA LEU A 88 -13.11 -10.23 26.75
C LEU A 88 -12.22 -10.56 25.55
N ILE A 89 -12.81 -10.66 24.36
CA ILE A 89 -12.14 -11.15 23.15
C ILE A 89 -12.13 -10.05 22.09
N HIS A 90 -10.92 -9.61 21.74
CA HIS A 90 -10.71 -8.67 20.64
C HIS A 90 -10.02 -9.37 19.48
N PHE A 91 -10.64 -9.28 18.30
CA PHE A 91 -10.05 -9.73 17.05
C PHE A 91 -9.20 -8.60 16.47
N GLN A 92 -7.90 -8.83 16.35
CA GLN A 92 -6.96 -7.87 15.78
C GLN A 92 -6.38 -8.44 14.49
N PRO A 93 -6.42 -7.72 13.37
CA PRO A 93 -5.72 -8.14 12.17
C PRO A 93 -4.21 -8.05 12.42
N GLY A 94 -3.48 -9.07 11.99
CA GLY A 94 -2.04 -9.03 11.90
C GLY A 94 -1.56 -9.79 10.68
N THR A 95 -0.27 -9.69 10.40
CA THR A 95 0.33 -10.31 9.22
C THR A 95 1.28 -11.41 9.65
N LEU A 96 1.18 -12.56 9.00
CA LEU A 96 2.17 -13.63 9.12
C LEU A 96 2.77 -13.94 7.75
N PRO A 97 4.03 -14.39 7.70
CA PRO A 97 4.61 -14.92 6.48
C PRO A 97 3.74 -16.07 5.95
N ASP A 98 3.42 -16.01 4.67
CA ASP A 98 2.69 -17.07 3.98
C ASP A 98 3.71 -18.03 3.36
N GLU A 99 3.83 -19.24 3.91
CA GLU A 99 4.75 -20.26 3.39
C GLU A 99 4.25 -20.91 2.09
N GLY A 100 2.96 -20.75 1.74
CA GLY A 100 2.36 -21.37 0.56
C GLY A 100 2.43 -20.51 -0.70
N ASN A 101 2.62 -19.19 -0.56
CA ASN A 101 2.64 -18.25 -1.67
C ASN A 101 3.91 -17.40 -1.67
N ALA A 102 4.46 -17.15 -2.85
CA ALA A 102 5.57 -16.24 -3.02
C ALA A 102 5.11 -14.97 -3.74
N ALA A 103 5.64 -13.83 -3.31
CA ALA A 103 5.54 -12.61 -4.10
C ALA A 103 6.50 -12.72 -5.28
N MET A 104 6.08 -12.32 -6.48
CA MET A 104 6.94 -12.37 -7.66
C MET A 104 6.91 -11.02 -8.37
N ILE A 105 8.08 -10.53 -8.75
CA ILE A 105 8.23 -9.37 -9.62
C ILE A 105 9.03 -9.78 -10.86
N GLY A 106 8.64 -9.27 -12.02
CA GLY A 106 9.35 -9.55 -13.27
C GLY A 106 10.76 -8.97 -13.21
N GLN A 107 11.74 -9.77 -13.62
CA GLN A 107 13.12 -9.38 -13.80
C GLN A 107 13.48 -9.51 -15.28
N ILE A 108 14.09 -8.47 -15.83
CA ILE A 108 14.57 -8.44 -17.21
C ILE A 108 16.09 -8.27 -17.20
N SER A 109 16.79 -9.13 -17.94
CA SER A 109 18.23 -9.03 -18.13
C SER A 109 18.57 -8.38 -19.48
N ILE A 110 17.97 -8.86 -20.56
CA ILE A 110 18.14 -8.30 -21.91
C ILE A 110 16.79 -7.85 -22.46
N SER A 111 16.69 -6.57 -22.81
CA SER A 111 15.50 -6.00 -23.44
C SER A 111 15.60 -6.05 -24.96
N ASN A 112 14.48 -6.42 -25.62
CA ASN A 112 14.31 -6.49 -27.07
C ASN A 112 13.08 -5.64 -27.51
N GLU A 113 12.77 -4.60 -26.74
CA GLU A 113 11.61 -3.75 -27.02
C GLU A 113 11.91 -2.77 -28.16
N ARG A 114 11.48 -3.13 -29.37
CA ARG A 114 11.70 -2.33 -30.59
C ARG A 114 10.48 -1.48 -30.93
N GLY A 115 10.74 -0.25 -31.36
CA GLY A 115 9.78 0.62 -32.03
C GLY A 115 10.08 0.78 -33.52
N ILE A 116 9.26 1.59 -34.17
CA ILE A 116 9.43 1.97 -35.58
C ILE A 116 9.92 3.42 -35.61
N SER A 117 11.04 3.65 -36.29
CA SER A 117 11.48 5.00 -36.66
C SER A 117 10.80 5.40 -37.98
N THR A 118 9.98 6.44 -37.94
CA THR A 118 9.27 6.96 -39.13
C THR A 118 10.20 7.70 -40.11
N ALA A 119 11.38 8.12 -39.65
CA ALA A 119 12.34 8.86 -40.48
C ALA A 119 13.02 7.97 -41.54
N PHE A 120 13.17 6.65 -41.28
CA PHE A 120 13.92 5.75 -42.18
C PHE A 120 13.34 4.31 -42.29
N ALA A 121 12.14 4.03 -41.77
CA ALA A 121 11.59 2.67 -41.70
C ALA A 121 12.53 1.65 -41.01
N THR A 122 13.39 2.14 -40.12
CA THR A 122 14.33 1.35 -39.32
C THR A 122 13.78 1.05 -37.93
N THR A 123 14.46 0.16 -37.21
CA THR A 123 14.25 -0.06 -35.78
C THR A 123 14.52 1.25 -35.02
N GLY A 124 13.57 1.64 -34.19
CA GLY A 124 13.65 2.85 -33.36
C GLY A 124 13.25 2.56 -31.93
N VAL A 125 13.18 3.60 -31.09
CA VAL A 125 12.71 3.47 -29.71
C VAL A 125 11.23 3.10 -29.69
N SER A 126 10.87 2.15 -28.83
CA SER A 126 9.48 1.77 -28.59
C SER A 126 8.64 2.98 -28.17
N GLN A 127 7.36 2.98 -28.52
CA GLN A 127 6.47 4.06 -28.10
C GLN A 127 6.28 4.12 -26.59
N ARG A 128 6.54 3.02 -25.86
CA ARG A 128 6.45 2.99 -24.40
C ARG A 128 7.63 3.71 -23.76
N ILE A 129 8.85 3.47 -24.22
CA ILE A 129 10.04 4.17 -23.74
C ILE A 129 9.91 5.67 -24.08
N LYS A 130 9.49 6.00 -25.31
CA LYS A 130 9.20 7.40 -25.70
C LYS A 130 8.15 8.03 -24.81
N ALA A 131 6.99 7.40 -24.62
CA ALA A 131 5.90 7.93 -23.82
C ALA A 131 6.28 8.15 -22.35
N ASN A 132 7.02 7.22 -21.74
CA ASN A 132 7.50 7.41 -20.37
C ASN A 132 8.56 8.51 -20.27
N ALA A 133 9.43 8.67 -21.27
CA ALA A 133 10.38 9.78 -21.31
C ALA A 133 9.64 11.13 -21.44
N TYR A 134 8.66 11.25 -22.34
CA TYR A 134 7.82 12.45 -22.47
C TYR A 134 6.99 12.73 -21.22
N ALA A 135 6.40 11.69 -20.62
CA ALA A 135 5.70 11.81 -19.34
C ALA A 135 6.66 12.29 -18.25
N ALA A 136 7.86 11.72 -18.15
CA ALA A 136 8.85 12.14 -17.18
C ALA A 136 9.43 13.53 -17.45
N LEU A 137 9.35 14.05 -18.68
CA LEU A 137 9.74 15.42 -19.04
C LEU A 137 8.64 16.42 -18.66
N TYR A 138 7.38 16.11 -18.98
CA TYR A 138 6.26 17.05 -18.83
C TYR A 138 5.49 16.89 -17.51
N GLN A 139 5.32 15.67 -17.00
CA GLN A 139 4.59 15.33 -15.76
C GLN A 139 5.45 15.37 -14.50
N ALA A 140 6.77 15.32 -14.66
CA ALA A 140 7.75 15.73 -13.65
C ALA A 140 7.42 17.04 -12.92
N ASN A 141 6.60 17.87 -13.54
CA ASN A 141 6.23 19.19 -13.07
C ASN A 141 5.02 19.22 -12.12
N LEU A 142 4.46 18.08 -11.66
CA LEU A 142 3.20 18.12 -10.92
C LEU A 142 3.12 17.12 -9.74
N PRO A 143 3.27 17.59 -8.48
CA PRO A 143 2.39 17.09 -7.42
C PRO A 143 0.95 17.51 -7.75
N GLU A 144 0.01 16.56 -7.66
CA GLU A 144 -1.42 16.63 -8.02
C GLU A 144 -2.23 17.82 -7.43
N THR A 145 -1.59 18.67 -6.61
CA THR A 145 -2.23 19.80 -5.92
C THR A 145 -1.78 21.19 -6.36
N ARG A 146 -0.85 21.34 -7.32
CA ARG A 146 -0.51 22.66 -7.87
C ARG A 146 -0.17 22.58 -9.35
N LEU A 147 -1.16 22.88 -10.20
CA LEU A 147 -0.89 23.32 -11.56
C LEU A 147 0.17 24.43 -11.50
N PRO A 148 1.28 24.37 -12.28
CA PRO A 148 2.16 25.50 -12.39
C PRO A 148 1.30 26.66 -12.88
N ARG A 149 1.23 27.72 -12.08
CA ARG A 149 0.84 29.00 -12.64
C ARG A 149 1.89 29.30 -13.69
N PHE A 150 1.53 29.18 -14.97
CA PHE A 150 2.19 29.87 -16.07
C PHE A 150 2.07 31.37 -15.77
N THR A 151 2.89 31.87 -14.85
CA THR A 151 3.00 33.29 -14.58
C THR A 151 3.67 33.90 -15.80
N TRP A 152 2.90 34.66 -16.57
CA TRP A 152 3.38 35.61 -17.56
C TRP A 152 4.52 36.43 -16.95
N GLY A 153 5.75 36.04 -17.27
CA GLY A 153 6.98 36.54 -16.67
C GLY A 153 8.18 35.74 -17.16
N GLY A 154 8.11 35.24 -18.41
CA GLY A 154 9.21 34.54 -19.06
C GLY A 154 10.47 35.39 -18.96
N GLY A 155 11.56 34.77 -18.49
CA GLY A 155 12.83 35.45 -18.33
C GLY A 155 13.28 36.01 -19.67
N TYR A 156 13.35 37.34 -19.78
CA TYR A 156 14.00 37.98 -20.93
C TYR A 156 15.48 37.60 -20.94
N LEU A 157 15.95 36.97 -22.02
CA LEU A 157 17.39 36.88 -22.26
C LEU A 157 17.90 38.30 -22.50
N ARG A 158 18.83 38.77 -21.67
CA ARG A 158 19.50 40.08 -21.78
C ARG A 158 20.98 39.83 -22.00
N ASN A 159 21.70 40.85 -22.48
CA ASN A 159 23.15 40.75 -22.64
C ASN A 159 23.90 40.45 -21.32
N ASN A 160 23.29 40.71 -20.17
CA ASN A 160 23.83 40.42 -18.83
C ASN A 160 23.21 39.18 -18.18
N THR A 161 22.45 38.36 -18.92
CA THR A 161 21.95 37.09 -18.38
C THR A 161 23.14 36.16 -18.12
N PRO A 162 23.33 35.67 -16.87
CA PRO A 162 24.36 34.71 -16.58
C PRO A 162 24.01 33.36 -17.23
N PHE A 163 24.99 32.73 -17.87
CA PHE A 163 24.86 31.37 -18.40
C PHE A 163 25.54 30.40 -17.44
N GLU A 164 24.81 29.36 -17.06
CA GLU A 164 25.34 28.24 -16.26
C GLU A 164 25.47 27.02 -17.19
N ALA A 165 26.69 26.55 -17.37
CA ALA A 165 26.97 25.35 -18.14
C ALA A 165 26.84 24.13 -17.21
N THR A 166 25.92 23.23 -17.53
CA THR A 166 25.74 21.95 -16.83
C THR A 166 26.04 20.82 -17.79
N GLU A 167 26.84 19.85 -17.36
CA GLU A 167 27.09 18.62 -18.09
C GLU A 167 26.38 17.47 -17.38
N CYS A 168 25.54 16.73 -18.11
CA CYS A 168 24.85 15.55 -17.60
C CYS A 168 25.03 14.39 -18.57
N VAL A 169 25.22 13.18 -18.05
CA VAL A 169 25.39 11.96 -18.84
C VAL A 169 24.35 10.93 -18.40
N LEU A 170 23.50 10.48 -19.33
CA LEU A 170 22.73 9.26 -19.13
C LEU A 170 23.60 8.09 -19.56
N GLN A 171 23.73 7.10 -18.69
CA GLN A 171 24.40 5.85 -18.99
C GLN A 171 23.59 4.67 -18.44
N PRO A 172 23.61 3.52 -19.12
CA PRO A 172 23.02 2.29 -18.59
C PRO A 172 23.65 1.89 -17.26
N CYS A 173 22.83 1.40 -16.34
CA CYS A 173 23.27 0.84 -15.07
C CYS A 173 22.44 -0.38 -14.69
N VAL A 174 23.02 -1.27 -13.90
CA VAL A 174 22.29 -2.36 -13.24
C VAL A 174 22.07 -1.96 -11.80
N LEU A 175 20.84 -2.10 -11.32
CA LEU A 175 20.48 -1.84 -9.93
C LEU A 175 20.11 -3.16 -9.24
N SER A 176 20.75 -3.42 -8.10
CA SER A 176 20.27 -4.41 -7.15
C SER A 176 19.33 -3.71 -6.18
N LEU A 177 18.08 -4.17 -6.11
CA LEU A 177 16.99 -3.48 -5.39
C LEU A 177 16.27 -4.45 -4.45
N THR A 178 15.79 -3.94 -3.33
CA THR A 178 14.75 -4.59 -2.52
C THR A 178 13.44 -3.87 -2.77
N ALA A 179 12.46 -4.58 -3.33
CA ALA A 179 11.11 -4.07 -3.52
C ALA A 179 10.16 -4.66 -2.47
N SER A 180 9.22 -3.85 -2.00
CA SER A 180 8.16 -4.29 -1.09
C SER A 180 6.84 -3.62 -1.44
N VAL A 181 5.74 -4.33 -1.22
CA VAL A 181 4.38 -3.80 -1.35
C VAL A 181 3.67 -3.95 -0.02
N THR A 182 3.33 -2.83 0.59
CA THR A 182 2.57 -2.81 1.85
C THR A 182 1.29 -2.02 1.66
N GLN A 183 0.14 -2.63 1.92
CA GLN A 183 -1.18 -1.98 1.78
C GLN A 183 -1.43 -1.35 0.39
N GLY A 184 -0.91 -1.98 -0.67
CA GLY A 184 -1.03 -1.46 -2.04
C GLY A 184 -0.04 -0.34 -2.39
N GLN A 185 0.79 0.10 -1.45
CA GLN A 185 1.88 1.04 -1.71
C GLN A 185 3.16 0.28 -2.06
N TYR A 186 3.70 0.55 -3.24
CA TYR A 186 4.98 0.01 -3.70
C TYR A 186 6.14 0.88 -3.22
N SER A 187 7.22 0.26 -2.74
CA SER A 187 8.44 0.93 -2.32
C SER A 187 9.67 0.12 -2.74
N GLU A 188 10.68 0.80 -3.29
CA GLU A 188 11.96 0.23 -3.66
C GLU A 188 13.09 0.86 -2.86
N ARG A 189 14.08 0.04 -2.48
CA ARG A 189 15.34 0.50 -1.93
C ARG A 189 16.50 -0.03 -2.75
N VAL A 190 17.38 0.88 -3.17
CA VAL A 190 18.62 0.53 -3.88
C VAL A 190 19.64 -0.06 -2.91
N LEU A 191 20.12 -1.27 -3.20
CA LEU A 191 21.18 -1.96 -2.45
C LEU A 191 22.55 -1.72 -3.06
N ALA A 192 22.64 -1.80 -4.39
CA ALA A 192 23.88 -1.60 -5.13
C ALA A 192 23.57 -1.09 -6.54
N THR A 193 24.51 -0.32 -7.09
CA THR A 193 24.47 0.19 -8.46
C THR A 193 25.76 -0.22 -9.15
N TYR A 194 25.63 -0.81 -10.34
CA TYR A 194 26.76 -1.13 -11.20
C TYR A 194 26.66 -0.36 -12.50
N VAL A 195 27.76 0.28 -12.86
CA VAL A 195 27.95 1.03 -14.10
C VAL A 195 29.27 0.60 -14.71
N GLN A 196 29.32 0.55 -16.03
CA GLN A 196 30.57 0.41 -16.77
C GLN A 196 30.97 1.76 -17.37
N PRO A 197 32.27 2.06 -17.47
CA PRO A 197 32.73 3.23 -18.19
C PRO A 197 32.19 3.19 -19.63
N PRO A 198 31.71 4.32 -20.17
CA PRO A 198 31.20 4.36 -21.53
C PRO A 198 32.29 3.89 -22.50
N SER A 199 31.98 2.88 -23.33
CA SER A 199 32.89 2.49 -24.40
C SER A 199 33.03 3.61 -25.43
N ARG A 200 34.13 3.57 -26.18
CA ARG A 200 34.42 4.55 -27.26
C ARG A 200 33.35 4.60 -28.36
N TYR A 201 32.44 3.63 -28.39
CA TYR A 201 31.39 3.50 -29.40
C TYR A 201 29.97 3.77 -28.87
N GLY A 202 29.81 4.24 -27.62
CA GLY A 202 28.54 4.71 -27.04
C GLY A 202 27.50 3.61 -26.75
N CYS A 203 27.47 2.55 -27.55
CA CYS A 203 26.44 1.51 -27.52
C CYS A 203 26.90 0.17 -28.15
N GLY A 204 28.19 -0.19 -28.06
CA GLY A 204 28.72 -1.40 -28.71
C GLY A 204 28.82 -2.58 -27.74
N PHE A 205 27.88 -3.53 -27.77
CA PHE A 205 27.96 -4.85 -27.09
C PHE A 205 28.36 -4.85 -25.59
N ASP A 206 28.37 -3.70 -24.92
CA ASP A 206 28.69 -3.60 -23.49
C ASP A 206 27.53 -4.18 -22.68
N VAL A 207 27.51 -5.50 -22.61
CA VAL A 207 26.71 -6.21 -21.64
C VAL A 207 27.24 -5.88 -20.26
N LEU A 208 26.38 -5.33 -19.43
CA LEU A 208 26.70 -5.06 -18.04
C LEU A 208 26.73 -6.39 -17.31
N GLN A 209 27.88 -6.73 -16.75
CA GLN A 209 28.07 -7.93 -15.96
C GLN A 209 28.61 -7.53 -14.57
N PRO A 210 27.71 -7.21 -13.63
CA PRO A 210 28.12 -6.90 -12.27
C PRO A 210 28.89 -8.08 -11.65
N PRO A 211 29.90 -7.85 -10.79
CA PRO A 211 30.62 -8.91 -10.09
C PRO A 211 29.83 -9.37 -8.84
N TRP A 212 28.52 -9.54 -8.99
CA TRP A 212 27.58 -9.77 -7.89
C TRP A 212 27.19 -11.23 -7.78
N GLY A 213 26.91 -11.69 -6.56
CA GLY A 213 26.41 -13.03 -6.30
C GLY A 213 24.89 -13.06 -6.11
N ALA A 214 24.40 -14.21 -5.62
CA ALA A 214 22.99 -14.44 -5.36
C ALA A 214 22.43 -13.50 -4.27
N GLU A 215 23.27 -13.00 -3.37
CA GLU A 215 22.93 -12.03 -2.33
C GLU A 215 22.42 -10.69 -2.88
N GLN A 216 22.79 -10.35 -4.11
CA GLN A 216 22.36 -9.15 -4.81
C GLN A 216 21.34 -9.46 -5.93
N GLY A 217 20.80 -10.69 -5.96
CA GLY A 217 19.78 -11.12 -6.91
C GLY A 217 20.31 -11.51 -8.29
N MET A 218 21.61 -11.79 -8.41
CA MET A 218 22.25 -12.12 -9.68
C MET A 218 22.39 -13.64 -9.87
N LYS A 219 22.06 -14.14 -11.07
CA LYS A 219 22.34 -15.53 -11.47
C LYS A 219 23.78 -15.69 -11.97
N PRO A 220 24.37 -16.90 -11.89
CA PRO A 220 25.69 -17.15 -12.44
C PRO A 220 25.76 -16.81 -13.93
N ASN A 221 26.75 -16.01 -14.33
CA ASN A 221 26.95 -15.53 -15.70
C ASN A 221 25.76 -14.74 -16.29
N GLU A 222 24.92 -14.13 -15.45
CA GLU A 222 23.88 -13.22 -15.92
C GLU A 222 24.48 -11.94 -16.48
N THR A 223 23.89 -11.45 -17.56
CA THR A 223 24.34 -10.24 -18.26
C THR A 223 23.15 -9.34 -18.54
N PHE A 224 23.34 -8.04 -18.41
CA PHE A 224 22.28 -7.06 -18.57
C PHE A 224 22.56 -6.13 -19.75
N GLY A 225 21.52 -5.74 -20.49
CA GLY A 225 21.68 -4.76 -21.56
C GLY A 225 20.58 -4.78 -22.61
N PHE A 226 20.93 -4.30 -23.80
CA PHE A 226 20.07 -4.28 -24.97
C PHE A 226 20.44 -5.42 -25.91
N ILE A 227 19.45 -5.96 -26.62
CA ILE A 227 19.63 -7.10 -27.52
C ILE A 227 20.59 -6.81 -28.70
N ASP A 228 20.59 -5.58 -29.20
CA ASP A 228 21.39 -5.17 -30.35
C ASP A 228 21.76 -3.69 -30.32
N TRP A 229 22.71 -3.33 -31.18
CA TRP A 229 23.20 -1.96 -31.38
C TRP A 229 22.08 -0.98 -31.75
N GLN A 230 21.11 -1.40 -32.58
CA GLN A 230 20.10 -0.47 -33.09
C GLN A 230 19.16 -0.02 -31.98
N MET A 231 18.77 -0.95 -31.11
CA MET A 231 18.00 -0.65 -29.91
C MET A 231 18.79 0.27 -28.97
N CYS A 232 20.05 -0.06 -28.69
CA CYS A 232 20.89 0.76 -27.81
C CYS A 232 21.03 2.19 -28.36
N SER A 233 21.44 2.34 -29.62
CA SER A 233 21.58 3.64 -30.28
C SER A 233 20.28 4.43 -30.20
N ALA A 234 19.15 3.81 -30.57
CA ALA A 234 17.87 4.51 -30.55
C ALA A 234 17.51 5.01 -29.14
N VAL A 235 17.68 4.18 -28.10
CA VAL A 235 17.37 4.55 -26.71
C VAL A 235 18.30 5.66 -26.22
N MET A 236 19.58 5.62 -26.59
CA MET A 236 20.59 6.61 -26.19
C MET A 236 20.51 7.92 -27.00
N ASP A 237 19.93 7.90 -28.20
CA ASP A 237 19.66 9.10 -29.02
C ASP A 237 18.38 9.83 -28.59
N LEU A 238 17.49 9.15 -27.85
CA LEU A 238 16.23 9.71 -27.40
C LEU A 238 16.40 11.02 -26.59
N PRO A 239 17.29 11.11 -25.58
CA PRO A 239 17.52 12.34 -24.83
C PRO A 239 17.93 13.51 -25.72
N THR A 240 18.74 13.25 -26.76
CA THR A 240 19.15 14.27 -27.73
C THR A 240 17.95 14.81 -28.51
N SER A 241 17.05 13.92 -28.94
CA SER A 241 15.81 14.34 -29.64
C SER A 241 14.80 15.06 -28.74
N LEU A 242 14.86 14.83 -27.42
CA LEU A 242 13.89 15.37 -26.46
C LEU A 242 14.34 16.68 -25.82
N MET A 243 15.61 16.79 -25.42
CA MET A 243 16.08 17.81 -24.48
C MET A 243 17.22 18.67 -25.04
N VAL A 244 17.79 18.31 -26.19
CA VAL A 244 18.85 19.10 -26.82
C VAL A 244 18.24 20.01 -27.87
N GLY A 245 18.67 21.27 -27.85
CA GLY A 245 18.26 22.29 -28.80
C GLY A 245 18.79 23.65 -28.36
N LYS A 246 18.22 24.73 -28.91
CA LYS A 246 18.64 26.09 -28.60
C LYS A 246 17.43 27.00 -28.38
N ALA A 247 17.58 27.91 -27.42
CA ALA A 247 16.70 29.05 -27.26
C ALA A 247 17.35 30.27 -27.92
N SER A 248 16.65 30.91 -28.84
CA SER A 248 17.07 32.17 -29.46
C SER A 248 16.02 33.24 -29.21
N THR A 249 16.39 34.50 -29.42
CA THR A 249 15.46 35.62 -29.35
C THR A 249 15.45 36.39 -30.66
N PHE A 250 14.25 36.82 -31.07
CA PHE A 250 14.02 37.67 -32.23
C PHE A 250 13.38 38.99 -31.74
N ASP A 251 13.65 40.08 -32.44
CA ASP A 251 13.07 41.42 -32.22
C ASP A 251 13.28 42.01 -30.82
N ASN A 252 14.40 42.72 -30.60
CA ASN A 252 14.69 43.52 -29.38
C ASN A 252 14.48 42.76 -28.05
N ASN A 253 14.69 41.44 -28.05
CA ASN A 253 14.55 40.53 -26.91
C ASN A 253 13.10 40.35 -26.40
N TYR A 254 12.08 40.60 -27.22
CA TYR A 254 10.67 40.46 -26.80
C TYR A 254 10.08 39.07 -27.00
N GLY A 255 10.63 38.25 -27.91
CA GLY A 255 10.17 36.88 -28.16
C GLY A 255 11.28 35.85 -27.98
N LEU A 256 10.95 34.69 -27.42
CA LEU A 256 11.82 33.51 -27.39
C LEU A 256 11.35 32.50 -28.43
N PHE A 257 12.30 31.90 -29.14
CA PHE A 257 12.09 30.83 -30.10
C PHE A 257 12.93 29.63 -29.67
N PHE A 258 12.33 28.44 -29.69
CA PHE A 258 12.98 27.20 -29.31
C PHE A 258 13.08 26.27 -30.52
N GLU A 259 14.28 25.79 -30.79
CA GLU A 259 14.59 24.88 -31.88
C GLU A 259 15.15 23.58 -31.28
N GLY A 260 14.63 22.43 -31.71
CA GLY A 260 15.18 21.13 -31.32
C GLY A 260 16.52 20.84 -32.01
N SER A 261 17.20 19.79 -31.55
CA SER A 261 18.44 19.29 -32.15
C SER A 261 18.26 18.64 -33.53
N THR A 262 17.02 18.29 -33.89
CA THR A 262 16.69 17.67 -35.17
C THR A 262 15.90 18.65 -36.03
N ASP A 263 16.35 18.88 -37.26
CA ASP A 263 15.69 19.78 -38.21
C ASP A 263 14.21 19.43 -38.37
N GLY A 264 13.32 20.39 -38.13
CA GLY A 264 11.87 20.24 -38.29
C GLY A 264 11.12 19.64 -37.10
N VAL A 265 11.79 19.33 -35.99
CA VAL A 265 11.15 19.00 -34.70
C VAL A 265 11.08 20.27 -33.83
N GLY A 266 9.90 20.56 -33.27
CA GLY A 266 9.71 21.69 -32.35
C GLY A 266 10.64 21.59 -31.13
N GLY A 267 11.07 22.73 -30.60
CA GLY A 267 11.91 22.82 -29.40
C GLY A 267 11.16 22.56 -28.09
N ASP A 268 9.99 21.92 -28.13
CA ASP A 268 9.03 21.80 -27.01
C ASP A 268 9.66 21.28 -25.71
N GLY A 269 10.59 20.33 -25.80
CA GLY A 269 11.27 19.81 -24.61
C GLY A 269 12.27 20.79 -24.01
N VAL A 270 13.02 21.52 -24.85
CA VAL A 270 13.91 22.61 -24.41
C VAL A 270 13.10 23.77 -23.85
N GLU A 271 11.97 24.10 -24.49
CA GLU A 271 11.03 25.11 -24.04
C GLU A 271 10.43 24.75 -22.67
N ALA A 272 9.98 23.51 -22.50
CA ALA A 272 9.43 23.04 -21.24
C ALA A 272 10.47 23.05 -20.12
N ILE A 273 11.72 22.68 -20.40
CA ILE A 273 12.82 22.81 -19.43
C ILE A 273 13.08 24.29 -19.10
N PHE A 274 13.16 25.16 -20.11
CA PHE A 274 13.46 26.58 -19.94
C PHE A 274 12.42 27.30 -19.07
N TYR A 275 11.13 26.96 -19.24
CA TYR A 275 10.04 27.50 -18.43
C TYR A 275 9.74 26.68 -17.17
N SER A 276 10.39 25.53 -16.96
CA SER A 276 10.15 24.71 -15.76
C SER A 276 10.59 25.46 -14.50
N ASN A 277 9.66 25.67 -13.57
CA ASN A 277 9.98 26.22 -12.26
C ASN A 277 10.33 25.06 -11.32
N VAL A 278 11.55 24.55 -11.44
CA VAL A 278 12.03 23.45 -10.59
C VAL A 278 12.32 24.01 -9.19
N THR A 279 11.35 23.82 -8.29
CA THR A 279 11.51 24.12 -6.86
C THR A 279 11.84 22.84 -6.10
N TRP A 280 12.47 22.96 -4.93
CA TRP A 280 12.72 21.83 -4.01
C TRP A 280 11.47 20.98 -3.71
N SER A 281 10.26 21.54 -3.83
CA SER A 281 9.00 20.82 -3.64
C SER A 281 8.49 20.04 -4.86
N THR A 282 9.07 20.26 -6.04
CA THR A 282 8.69 19.58 -7.29
C THR A 282 9.41 18.23 -7.44
N TYR A 283 10.61 18.10 -6.85
CA TYR A 283 11.40 16.87 -6.82
C TYR A 283 12.03 16.67 -5.44
N SER A 284 11.42 15.82 -4.60
CA SER A 284 11.96 15.49 -3.28
C SER A 284 13.27 14.69 -3.33
N ASP A 285 13.55 14.05 -4.47
CA ASP A 285 14.61 13.04 -4.61
C ASP A 285 15.70 13.45 -5.62
N CYS A 286 15.80 14.74 -5.95
CA CYS A 286 16.84 15.26 -6.82
C CYS A 286 18.07 15.69 -6.02
N GLU A 287 19.25 15.26 -6.49
CA GLU A 287 20.52 15.50 -5.82
C GLU A 287 20.95 16.98 -5.88
N GLU A 288 20.59 17.69 -6.95
CA GLU A 288 20.92 19.11 -7.17
C GLU A 288 19.68 19.97 -7.46
N PRO A 289 18.89 20.33 -6.43
CA PRO A 289 17.59 20.99 -6.59
C PRO A 289 17.67 22.42 -7.13
N ARG A 290 18.87 23.02 -7.13
CA ARG A 290 19.09 24.36 -7.71
C ARG A 290 19.26 24.30 -9.22
N ASN A 291 19.59 23.14 -9.77
CA ASN A 291 19.81 22.94 -11.19
C ASN A 291 18.59 22.23 -11.81
N GLY A 292 17.64 23.02 -12.31
CA GLY A 292 16.41 22.48 -12.89
C GLY A 292 16.65 21.52 -14.05
N PHE A 293 17.71 21.76 -14.84
CA PHE A 293 18.11 20.88 -15.94
C PHE A 293 18.53 19.49 -15.43
N SER A 294 19.37 19.42 -14.39
CA SER A 294 19.80 18.16 -13.76
C SER A 294 18.61 17.33 -13.24
N CYS A 295 17.65 17.99 -12.59
CA CYS A 295 16.44 17.32 -12.08
C CYS A 295 15.58 16.72 -13.21
N VAL A 296 15.33 17.49 -14.27
CA VAL A 296 14.57 17.01 -15.43
C VAL A 296 15.31 15.86 -16.11
N PHE A 297 16.62 15.99 -16.27
CA PHE A 297 17.46 14.96 -16.87
C PHE A 297 17.40 13.64 -16.08
N GLN A 298 17.48 13.71 -14.75
CA GLN A 298 17.33 12.56 -13.85
C GLN A 298 15.93 11.94 -13.96
N SER A 299 14.89 12.76 -14.04
CA SER A 299 13.51 12.30 -14.22
C SER A 299 13.32 11.53 -15.51
N VAL A 300 13.79 12.07 -16.64
CA VAL A 300 13.70 11.39 -17.93
C VAL A 300 14.45 10.07 -17.89
N GLY A 301 15.64 10.04 -17.29
CA GLY A 301 16.38 8.79 -17.04
C GLY A 301 15.56 7.76 -16.25
N ARG A 302 14.90 8.18 -15.16
CA ARG A 302 14.01 7.30 -14.37
C ARG A 302 12.80 6.81 -15.17
N GLY A 303 12.18 7.69 -15.97
CA GLY A 303 11.05 7.34 -16.84
C GLY A 303 11.42 6.31 -17.90
N MET A 304 12.57 6.51 -18.57
CA MET A 304 13.13 5.54 -19.51
C MET A 304 13.44 4.20 -18.83
N ALA A 305 14.11 4.23 -17.67
CA ALA A 305 14.43 3.03 -16.90
C ALA A 305 13.15 2.28 -16.46
N LYS A 306 12.09 3.01 -16.06
CA LYS A 306 10.79 2.43 -15.73
C LYS A 306 10.19 1.71 -16.93
N ALA A 307 10.22 2.32 -18.12
CA ALA A 307 9.68 1.69 -19.32
C ALA A 307 10.37 0.37 -19.69
N VAL A 308 11.70 0.32 -19.53
CA VAL A 308 12.53 -0.87 -19.76
C VAL A 308 12.27 -1.95 -18.70
N ARG A 309 12.12 -1.56 -17.42
CA ARG A 309 11.80 -2.51 -16.33
C ARG A 309 10.38 -3.09 -16.47
N ASP A 310 9.43 -2.26 -16.91
CA ASP A 310 8.04 -2.66 -17.11
C ASP A 310 7.82 -3.35 -18.47
N THR A 311 8.87 -3.66 -19.24
CA THR A 311 8.74 -4.32 -20.55
C THR A 311 8.00 -5.66 -20.41
N PRO A 312 6.90 -5.88 -21.15
CA PRO A 312 6.18 -7.15 -21.13
C PRO A 312 7.08 -8.33 -21.54
N PHE A 313 6.87 -9.50 -20.94
CA PHE A 313 7.58 -10.74 -21.29
C PHE A 313 7.57 -11.06 -22.79
N ALA A 314 6.55 -10.61 -23.52
CA ALA A 314 6.44 -10.79 -24.98
C ALA A 314 7.51 -10.06 -25.81
N PHE A 315 8.22 -9.08 -25.24
CA PHE A 315 9.28 -8.30 -25.91
C PHE A 315 10.68 -8.63 -25.37
N THR A 316 10.85 -9.86 -24.91
CA THR A 316 12.10 -10.38 -24.35
C THR A 316 12.44 -11.71 -25.02
N ASP A 317 13.72 -12.05 -25.13
CA ASP A 317 14.08 -13.40 -25.54
C ASP A 317 13.74 -14.37 -24.40
N ASN A 318 13.35 -15.61 -24.73
CA ASN A 318 12.84 -16.59 -23.75
C ASN A 318 13.78 -16.88 -22.58
N ASN A 319 15.07 -16.53 -22.68
CA ASN A 319 16.09 -16.74 -21.64
C ASN A 319 16.46 -15.45 -20.88
N SER A 320 15.91 -14.30 -21.28
CA SER A 320 16.28 -12.96 -20.81
C SER A 320 15.30 -12.39 -19.78
N THR A 321 14.31 -13.19 -19.37
CA THR A 321 13.36 -12.87 -18.33
C THR A 321 13.33 -13.91 -17.23
N SER A 322 13.10 -13.42 -16.01
CA SER A 322 13.02 -14.23 -14.81
C SER A 322 11.99 -13.63 -13.87
N TRP A 323 11.64 -14.39 -12.83
CA TRP A 323 10.93 -13.87 -11.67
C TRP A 323 11.92 -13.67 -10.54
N ALA A 324 11.92 -12.49 -9.94
CA ALA A 324 12.49 -12.27 -8.63
C ALA A 324 11.44 -12.69 -7.60
N ILE A 325 11.76 -13.72 -6.83
CA ILE A 325 10.86 -14.37 -5.86
C ILE A 325 11.13 -13.77 -4.49
N GLY A 326 10.09 -13.23 -3.86
CA GLY A 326 10.10 -12.68 -2.51
C GLY A 326 9.08 -13.34 -1.59
N GLY A 327 9.15 -13.02 -0.30
CA GLY A 327 8.17 -13.50 0.67
C GLY A 327 6.80 -12.85 0.50
N SER A 328 5.73 -13.61 0.71
CA SER A 328 4.36 -13.10 0.81
C SER A 328 3.94 -13.01 2.28
N MET A 329 3.07 -12.04 2.60
CA MET A 329 2.45 -11.90 3.91
C MET A 329 0.94 -12.08 3.76
N THR A 330 0.33 -12.90 4.61
CA THR A 330 -1.12 -13.08 4.65
C THR A 330 -1.72 -12.45 5.90
N THR A 331 -2.91 -11.86 5.74
CA THR A 331 -3.65 -11.25 6.85
C THR A 331 -4.35 -12.34 7.63
N VAL A 332 -3.99 -12.49 8.90
CA VAL A 332 -4.64 -13.41 9.84
C VAL A 332 -5.27 -12.62 10.99
N THR A 333 -6.32 -13.18 11.56
CA THR A 333 -6.99 -12.59 12.72
C THR A 333 -6.41 -13.17 14.00
N PHE A 334 -5.72 -12.35 14.77
CA PHE A 334 -5.26 -12.70 16.12
C PHE A 334 -6.34 -12.44 17.16
N ILE A 335 -6.41 -13.31 18.17
CA ILE A 335 -7.31 -13.18 19.31
C ILE A 335 -6.51 -12.59 20.47
N ARG A 336 -6.83 -11.35 20.87
CA ARG A 336 -6.33 -10.74 22.10
C ARG A 336 -7.35 -10.96 23.20
N VAL A 337 -6.93 -11.61 24.29
CA VAL A 337 -7.75 -11.80 25.49
C VAL A 337 -7.39 -10.72 26.50
N GLU A 338 -8.38 -9.92 26.90
CA GLU A 338 -8.20 -8.90 27.93
C GLU A 338 -8.67 -9.41 29.30
N TRP A 339 -7.74 -10.01 30.05
CA TRP A 339 -8.02 -10.66 31.34
C TRP A 339 -8.63 -9.74 32.41
N GLN A 340 -8.50 -8.42 32.28
CA GLN A 340 -9.12 -7.42 33.17
C GLN A 340 -10.66 -7.51 33.21
N TRP A 341 -11.29 -7.98 32.13
CA TRP A 341 -12.74 -8.17 32.06
C TRP A 341 -13.21 -9.46 32.76
N LEU A 342 -12.28 -10.37 33.08
CA LEU A 342 -12.55 -11.65 33.74
C LEU A 342 -12.59 -11.52 35.27
N SER A 343 -11.87 -10.55 35.86
CA SER A 343 -11.83 -10.35 37.31
C SER A 343 -13.09 -9.67 37.87
N LEU A 344 -13.80 -8.89 37.06
CA LEU A 344 -14.96 -8.10 37.49
C LEU A 344 -16.16 -8.93 37.93
N PRO A 345 -16.62 -9.97 37.20
CA PRO A 345 -17.69 -10.85 37.66
C PRO A 345 -17.27 -11.84 38.76
N LEU A 346 -15.98 -11.99 39.05
CA LEU A 346 -15.46 -12.75 40.20
C LEU A 346 -15.39 -11.90 41.47
N ALA A 347 -15.40 -10.58 41.34
CA ALA A 347 -15.29 -9.63 42.45
C ALA A 347 -16.66 -9.24 43.06
N VAL A 348 -17.77 -9.71 42.50
CA VAL A 348 -19.15 -9.43 42.98
C VAL A 348 -19.87 -10.72 43.33
#